data_AF-A0A817V905-F1
#
_entry.id   AF-A0A817V905-F1
#
_cell.length_a   1.000
_cell.length_b   1.000
_cell.length_c   1.000
_cell.angle_alpha   90.00
_cell.angle_beta   90.00
_cell.angle_gamma   90.00
#
_symmetry.space_group_name_H-M   'P 1'
#
loop_
_entity.id
_entity.type
_entity.pdbx_description
1 polymer ?
#
loop_
_entity_poly.entity_id
_entity_poly.type
_entity_poly.pdbx_seq_one_letter_code
_entity_poly.pdbx_strand_id
1 'polypeptide(L)'
;MQIAKGSCVCIYKGKTLRTIDAIRLKDKSYLMRLGPQVYVDPCDDETILGRYINDPRNRLLQNVIFDKRPEEQCAYVIAKRDIAAGEEIFADYGRWYWLTKTPNRLEKLPT
;
A
#
# COMPACT_ATOMS: atom_id res chain seq x y z
N MET A 1 9.31 -6.16 -18.70
CA MET A 1 10.39 -5.31 -18.14
C MET A 1 10.87 -5.95 -16.86
N GLN A 2 12.18 -6.05 -16.66
CA GLN A 2 12.78 -6.48 -15.39
C GLN A 2 13.04 -5.25 -14.53
N ILE A 3 12.84 -5.36 -13.21
CA ILE A 3 13.08 -4.28 -12.25
C ILE A 3 14.25 -4.72 -11.37
N ALA A 4 15.31 -3.91 -11.31
CA ALA A 4 16.47 -4.19 -10.48
C ALA A 4 16.20 -3.85 -9.00
N LYS A 5 16.82 -4.61 -8.09
CA LYS A 5 16.84 -4.32 -6.65
C LYS A 5 17.22 -2.85 -6.40
N GLY A 6 16.51 -2.21 -5.48
CA GLY A 6 16.71 -0.81 -5.12
C GLY A 6 16.09 0.20 -6.08
N SER A 7 15.56 -0.24 -7.23
CA SER A 7 14.87 0.66 -8.16
C SER A 7 13.55 1.16 -7.57
N CYS A 8 13.21 2.41 -7.87
CA CYS A 8 11.87 2.94 -7.63
C CYS A 8 10.92 2.41 -8.70
N VAL A 9 9.95 1.61 -8.30
CA VAL A 9 8.98 0.98 -9.19
C VAL A 9 7.87 1.95 -9.58
N CYS A 10 7.34 2.67 -8.60
CA CYS A 10 6.36 3.74 -8.78
C CYS A 10 6.30 4.61 -7.52
N ILE A 11 5.52 5.68 -7.59
CA ILE A 11 5.28 6.58 -6.46
C ILE A 11 3.84 6.39 -5.97
N TYR A 12 3.69 6.05 -4.70
CA TYR A 12 2.41 6.05 -4.01
C TYR A 12 2.12 7.47 -3.50
N LYS A 13 1.22 8.17 -4.18
CA LYS A 13 0.79 9.53 -3.86
C LYS A 13 -0.72 9.64 -4.05
N GLY A 14 -1.34 10.67 -3.48
CA GLY A 14 -2.76 10.89 -3.64
C GLY A 14 -3.18 12.15 -2.90
N LYS A 15 -4.45 12.20 -2.48
CA LYS A 15 -4.95 13.30 -1.65
C LYS A 15 -4.21 13.33 -0.32
N THR A 16 -3.52 14.43 -0.03
CA THR A 16 -2.87 14.64 1.26
C THR A 16 -3.89 14.97 2.34
N LEU A 17 -3.82 14.29 3.48
CA LEU A 17 -4.74 14.46 4.60
C LEU A 17 -3.98 14.67 5.91
N ARG A 18 -4.57 15.46 6.80
CA ARG A 18 -4.16 15.51 8.21
C ARG A 18 -4.89 14.44 9.01
N THR A 19 -4.42 14.16 10.22
CA THR A 19 -4.98 13.12 11.09
C THR A 19 -6.50 13.21 11.26
N ILE A 20 -7.05 14.42 11.47
CA ILE A 20 -8.50 14.59 11.67
C ILE A 20 -9.30 14.18 10.43
N ASP A 21 -8.80 14.50 9.24
CA ASP A 21 -9.46 14.19 7.98
C ASP A 21 -9.32 12.69 7.65
N ALA A 22 -8.13 12.13 7.90
CA ALA A 22 -7.84 10.70 7.73
C ALA A 22 -8.74 9.82 8.62
N ILE A 23 -9.00 10.22 9.87
CA ILE A 23 -9.90 9.50 10.78
C ILE A 23 -11.34 9.50 10.25
N ARG A 24 -11.78 10.62 9.66
CA ARG A 24 -13.15 10.83 9.17
C ARG A 24 -13.46 10.12 7.84
N LEU A 25 -12.45 9.61 7.15
CA LEU A 25 -12.66 8.84 5.92
C LEU A 25 -13.55 7.61 6.19
N LYS A 26 -14.56 7.42 5.33
CA LYS A 26 -15.44 6.24 5.37
C LYS A 26 -14.69 4.99 4.89
N ASP A 27 -14.07 5.09 3.72
CA ASP A 27 -13.18 4.07 3.20
C ASP A 27 -11.72 4.43 3.52
N LYS A 28 -10.98 3.47 4.08
CA LYS A 28 -9.56 3.60 4.44
C LYS A 28 -8.70 2.57 3.72
N SER A 29 -9.22 1.93 2.69
CA SER A 29 -8.54 0.82 1.99
C SER A 29 -7.21 1.25 1.36
N TYR A 30 -7.12 2.51 0.92
CA TYR A 30 -5.93 3.10 0.30
C TYR A 30 -5.24 4.13 1.20
N LEU A 31 -5.71 4.32 2.43
CA LEU A 31 -5.15 5.34 3.32
C LEU A 31 -3.78 4.90 3.83
N MET A 32 -2.73 5.64 3.47
CA MET A 32 -1.37 5.43 3.96
C MET A 32 -0.94 6.56 4.89
N ARG A 33 -0.55 6.23 6.13
CA ARG A 33 0.16 7.16 7.00
C ARG A 33 1.62 7.26 6.58
N LEU A 34 2.07 8.45 6.18
CA LEU A 34 3.47 8.73 5.87
C LEU A 34 4.26 9.07 7.12
N GLY A 35 3.70 9.93 7.98
CA GLY A 35 4.36 10.43 9.20
C GLY A 35 3.39 11.09 10.18
N PRO A 36 3.89 11.83 11.19
CA PRO A 36 3.06 12.66 12.06
C PRO A 36 2.24 13.66 11.23
N GLN A 37 0.92 13.66 11.39
CA GLN A 37 -0.01 14.57 10.69
C GLN A 37 -0.02 14.49 9.15
N VAL A 38 0.66 13.53 8.53
CA VAL A 38 0.75 13.40 7.07
C VAL A 38 0.29 12.01 6.63
N TYR A 39 -0.78 12.01 5.84
CA TYR A 39 -1.37 10.84 5.21
C TYR A 39 -1.58 11.12 3.72
N VAL A 40 -1.60 10.07 2.92
CA VAL A 40 -2.02 10.12 1.51
C VAL A 40 -3.07 9.08 1.24
N ASP A 41 -4.02 9.43 0.37
CA ASP A 41 -5.11 8.57 -0.04
C ASP A 41 -5.35 8.69 -1.57
N PRO A 42 -4.95 7.70 -2.37
CA PRO A 42 -5.22 7.63 -3.81
C PRO A 42 -6.56 6.95 -4.14
N CYS A 43 -7.52 6.87 -3.21
CA CYS A 43 -8.79 6.19 -3.45
C CYS A 43 -9.47 6.64 -4.76
N ASP A 44 -9.53 7.95 -5.00
CA ASP A 44 -10.24 8.53 -6.16
C ASP A 44 -9.37 8.66 -7.43
N ASP A 45 -8.09 8.28 -7.38
CA ASP A 45 -7.16 8.40 -8.53
C ASP A 45 -6.66 7.02 -8.97
N GLU A 46 -7.32 6.46 -9.98
CA GLU A 46 -7.02 5.15 -10.53
C GLU A 46 -5.71 5.09 -11.32
N THR A 47 -5.10 6.25 -11.64
CA THR A 47 -3.81 6.31 -12.35
C THR A 47 -2.62 5.99 -11.43
N ILE A 48 -2.83 6.01 -10.11
CA ILE A 48 -1.82 5.68 -9.12
C ILE A 48 -1.65 4.16 -9.04
N LEU A 49 -0.73 3.62 -9.85
CA LEU A 49 -0.46 2.18 -9.92
C LEU A 49 -0.17 1.54 -8.56
N GLY A 50 0.49 2.28 -7.65
CA GLY A 50 0.80 1.82 -6.30
C GLY A 50 -0.43 1.42 -5.47
N ARG A 51 -1.64 1.94 -5.80
CA ARG A 51 -2.89 1.62 -5.09
C ARG A 51 -3.31 0.15 -5.23
N TYR A 52 -2.82 -0.53 -6.27
CA TYR A 52 -3.14 -1.94 -6.55
C TYR A 52 -2.12 -2.92 -5.97
N ILE A 53 -1.06 -2.43 -5.31
CA ILE A 53 -0.06 -3.31 -4.68
C ILE A 53 -0.71 -4.00 -3.48
N ASN A 54 -0.79 -5.33 -3.54
CA ASN A 54 -1.40 -6.16 -2.50
C ASN A 54 -0.40 -6.48 -1.38
N ASP A 55 -0.94 -6.82 -0.21
CA ASP A 55 -0.20 -7.54 0.81
C ASP A 55 -0.56 -9.04 0.74
N PRO A 56 0.43 -9.90 0.43
CA PRO A 56 0.21 -11.33 0.20
C PRO A 56 -0.07 -12.11 1.50
N ARG A 57 0.01 -11.48 2.67
CA ARG A 57 -0.02 -12.11 4.01
C ARG A 57 1.01 -13.24 4.19
N ASN A 58 2.01 -13.28 3.31
CA ASN A 58 3.14 -14.19 3.34
C ASN A 58 4.41 -13.37 3.12
N ARG A 59 5.24 -13.26 4.17
CA ARG A 59 6.45 -12.44 4.14
C ARG A 59 7.47 -12.86 3.07
N LEU A 60 7.46 -14.13 2.66
CA LEU A 60 8.38 -14.64 1.64
C LEU A 60 8.05 -14.12 0.23
N LEU A 61 6.81 -13.67 -0.01
CA LEU A 61 6.37 -13.15 -1.31
C LEU A 61 6.61 -11.63 -1.46
N GLN A 62 6.86 -10.91 -0.36
CA GLN A 62 7.04 -9.46 -0.39
C GLN A 62 8.32 -9.06 -1.13
N ASN A 63 8.17 -8.37 -2.27
CA ASN A 63 9.27 -7.98 -3.16
C ASN A 63 9.48 -6.45 -3.24
N VAL A 64 8.63 -5.64 -2.62
CA VAL A 64 8.82 -4.18 -2.49
C VAL A 64 8.64 -3.68 -1.05
N ILE A 65 9.12 -2.47 -0.78
CA ILE A 65 8.83 -1.68 0.44
C ILE A 65 8.29 -0.29 0.08
N PHE A 66 7.53 0.30 1.01
CA PHE A 66 7.18 1.71 0.97
C PHE A 66 8.23 2.53 1.72
N ASP A 67 9.04 3.28 0.99
CA ASP A 67 9.93 4.30 1.51
C ASP A 67 9.15 5.62 1.66
N LYS A 68 8.67 5.89 2.88
CA LYS A 68 7.76 7.00 3.17
C LYS A 68 8.53 8.32 3.23
N ARG A 69 8.05 9.31 2.48
CA ARG A 69 8.61 10.66 2.38
C ARG A 69 7.55 11.68 2.79
N PRO A 70 7.32 11.90 4.10
CA PRO A 70 6.27 12.82 4.59
C PRO A 70 6.42 14.24 4.05
N GLU A 71 7.64 14.72 3.90
CA GLU A 71 7.99 16.05 3.40
C GLU A 71 7.62 16.21 1.92
N GLU A 72 7.74 15.12 1.16
CA GLU A 72 7.34 15.03 -0.25
C GLU A 72 5.89 14.58 -0.44
N GLN A 73 5.17 14.31 0.67
CA GLN A 73 3.78 13.83 0.67
C GLN A 73 3.57 12.60 -0.24
N CYS A 74 4.52 11.67 -0.23
CA CYS A 74 4.39 10.41 -0.96
C CYS A 74 5.17 9.27 -0.28
N ALA A 75 5.04 8.08 -0.84
CA ALA A 75 5.95 6.98 -0.56
C ALA A 75 6.49 6.42 -1.87
N TYR A 76 7.80 6.20 -1.94
CA TYR A 76 8.41 5.52 -3.07
C TYR A 76 8.27 4.02 -2.88
N VAL A 77 7.90 3.30 -3.93
CA VAL A 77 7.82 1.83 -3.92
C VAL A 77 9.16 1.30 -4.38
N ILE A 78 9.96 0.79 -3.45
CA ILE A 78 11.34 0.37 -3.72
C ILE A 78 11.44 -1.16 -3.79
N ALA A 79 12.06 -1.68 -4.84
CA ALA A 79 12.30 -3.11 -5.00
C ALA A 79 13.30 -3.67 -3.97
N LYS A 80 12.93 -4.72 -3.24
CA LYS A 80 13.79 -5.41 -2.23
C LYS A 80 14.79 -6.38 -2.85
N ARG A 81 14.47 -6.87 -4.04
CA ARG A 81 15.22 -7.80 -4.87
C ARG A 81 14.94 -7.50 -6.33
N ASP A 82 15.64 -8.18 -7.25
CA ASP A 82 15.26 -8.15 -8.65
C ASP A 82 13.86 -8.76 -8.82
N ILE A 83 13.04 -8.15 -9.67
CA ILE A 83 11.68 -8.57 -9.99
C ILE A 83 11.61 -8.84 -11.49
N ALA A 84 11.32 -10.08 -11.84
CA ALA A 84 11.18 -10.51 -13.23
C ALA A 84 9.88 -9.97 -13.85
N ALA A 85 9.86 -9.92 -15.19
CA ALA A 85 8.68 -9.52 -15.91
C ALA A 85 7.51 -10.48 -15.62
N GLY A 86 6.35 -9.92 -15.26
CA GLY A 86 5.14 -10.70 -14.96
C GLY A 86 5.02 -11.16 -13.51
N GLU A 87 6.03 -10.96 -12.66
CA GLU A 87 5.85 -11.15 -11.21
C GLU A 87 4.88 -10.10 -10.64
N GLU A 88 3.97 -10.54 -9.76
CA GLU A 88 3.12 -9.62 -9.01
C GLU A 88 3.94 -8.84 -7.97
N ILE A 89 3.60 -7.57 -7.78
CA ILE A 89 4.25 -6.70 -6.81
C ILE A 89 3.51 -6.78 -5.47
N PHE A 90 4.26 -7.13 -4.43
CA PHE A 90 3.73 -7.36 -3.09
C PHE A 90 4.49 -6.54 -2.05
N ALA A 91 3.73 -5.84 -1.20
CA ALA A 91 4.24 -5.07 -0.07
C ALA A 91 3.73 -5.63 1.27
N ASP A 92 4.32 -5.19 2.38
CA ASP A 92 3.78 -5.41 3.73
C ASP A 92 2.89 -4.22 4.10
N TYR A 93 1.61 -4.44 4.40
CA TYR A 93 0.73 -3.40 4.95
C TYR A 93 0.97 -3.17 6.44
N GLY A 94 1.64 -4.12 7.10
CA GLY A 94 1.97 -4.09 8.50
C GLY A 94 0.91 -4.73 9.39
N ARG A 95 1.36 -5.30 10.51
CA ARG A 95 0.51 -5.99 11.49
C ARG A 95 -0.71 -5.19 11.93
N TRP A 96 -0.53 -3.89 12.20
CA TRP A 96 -1.62 -3.04 12.69
C TRP A 96 -2.73 -2.84 11.67
N TYR A 97 -2.40 -2.80 10.37
CA TYR A 97 -3.42 -2.75 9.32
C TYR A 97 -4.37 -3.95 9.44
N TRP A 98 -3.80 -5.17 9.54
CA TRP A 98 -4.58 -6.40 9.64
C TRP A 98 -5.33 -6.56 10.95
N LEU A 99 -4.76 -6.12 12.08
CA LEU A 99 -5.44 -6.19 13.39
C LEU A 99 -6.70 -5.34 13.47
N THR A 100 -6.81 -4.29 12.65
CA THR A 100 -8.01 -3.43 12.60
C THR A 100 -9.13 -3.99 11.74
N LYS A 101 -8.87 -5.05 10.97
CA LYS A 101 -9.89 -5.69 10.12
C LYS A 101 -10.56 -6.81 10.90
N THR A 102 -11.87 -6.72 11.07
CA THR A 102 -12.67 -7.84 11.59
C THR A 102 -12.60 -9.00 10.58
N PRO A 103 -12.39 -10.25 11.03
CA PRO A 103 -12.45 -11.38 10.11
C PRO A 103 -13.84 -11.44 9.48
N ASN A 104 -13.91 -11.41 8.15
CA ASN A 104 -15.15 -11.76 7.46
C ASN A 104 -15.42 -13.23 7.74
N ARG A 105 -16.54 -13.53 8.40
CA ARG A 105 -17.06 -14.88 8.49
C ARG A 105 -17.43 -15.27 7.06
N LEU A 106 -16.75 -16.25 6.48
CA LEU A 106 -17.15 -16.80 5.19
C LEU A 106 -18.57 -17.34 5.37
N GLU A 107 -19.56 -16.68 4.78
CA GLU A 107 -20.87 -17.29 4.60
C GLU A 107 -20.66 -18.54 3.75
N LYS A 108 -21.20 -19.67 4.21
CA LYS A 108 -21.11 -20.92 3.46
C LYS A 108 -21.71 -20.66 2.09
N LEU A 109 -20.93 -20.92 1.04
CA LEU A 109 -21.46 -20.98 -0.32
C LEU A 109 -22.67 -21.93 -0.31
N PRO A 110 -23.80 -21.56 -0.92
CA PRO A 110 -24.93 -22.47 -1.03
C PRO A 110 -24.46 -23.76 -1.70
N THR A 111 -24.70 -24.88 -1.03
CA THR A 111 -24.49 -26.25 -1.53
C THR A 111 -25.43 -26.57 -2.68
#